data_AF-A0A2R5FEQ0-F1
#
_entry.id   AF-A0A2R5FEQ0-F1
#
_cell.length_a   1.000
_cell.length_b   1.000
_cell.length_c   1.000
_cell.angle_alpha   90.00
_cell.angle_beta   90.00
_cell.angle_gamma   90.00
#
_symmetry.space_group_name_H-M   'P 1'
#
loop_
_entity.id
_entity.type
_entity.pdbx_description
1 polymer ?
#
loop_
_entity_poly.entity_id
_entity_poly.type
_entity_poly.pdbx_seq_one_letter_code
_entity_poly.pdbx_strand_id
1 'polypeptide(L)'
;MLLETEVLKEIQCAHVPLGSSGEAIILALASIAWLVLLICLVCVVAFRKHAALRSAQIKTLNVLLLGAALMNGAETSQIGEPTRVKCAMRFSLLLFGFMYFVGSLLIKQYTITMVLRRTRYDRRKGSRGQLFMRFEFTICTLVALAFFVIWYAVVGFEPEAVVADV
;
A
#
# COMPACT_ATOMS: atom_id res chain seq x y z
N MET A 1 0.69 36.77 11.13
CA MET A 1 1.69 36.18 10.21
C MET A 1 2.81 35.53 11.02
N LEU A 2 2.47 34.63 11.96
CA LEU A 2 3.39 33.97 12.90
C LEU A 2 2.73 32.67 13.43
N LEU A 3 2.22 31.82 12.53
CA LEU A 3 1.56 30.56 12.93
C LEU A 3 1.82 29.40 11.95
N GLU A 4 2.98 29.39 11.28
CA GLU A 4 3.20 28.52 10.11
C GLU A 4 4.55 27.77 10.04
N THR A 5 5.40 27.78 11.08
CA THR A 5 6.74 27.16 10.96
C THR A 5 7.09 26.09 12.00
N GLU A 6 6.31 25.90 13.05
CA GLU A 6 6.60 24.85 14.06
C GLU A 6 5.99 23.49 13.69
N VAL A 7 4.86 23.47 12.97
CA VAL A 7 4.16 22.21 12.61
C VAL A 7 4.80 21.52 11.40
N LEU A 8 5.62 22.24 10.63
CA LEU A 8 6.32 21.73 9.45
C LEU A 8 7.76 21.29 9.74
N LYS A 9 8.21 21.35 11.01
CA LYS A 9 9.65 21.38 11.28
C LYS A 9 10.36 20.04 11.12
N GLU A 10 9.76 18.91 11.45
CA GLU A 10 10.38 17.62 11.16
C GLU A 10 9.34 16.50 11.29
N ILE A 11 9.23 15.64 10.27
CA ILE A 11 8.58 14.35 10.47
C ILE A 11 9.58 13.50 11.23
N GLN A 12 9.39 13.39 12.53
CA GLN A 12 10.21 12.54 13.35
C GLN A 12 9.99 11.08 12.93
N CYS A 13 11.02 10.50 12.33
CA CYS A 13 10.99 9.12 11.90
C CYS A 13 11.13 8.22 13.11
N ALA A 14 9.99 7.82 13.67
CA ALA A 14 9.90 6.81 14.71
C ALA A 14 10.62 5.54 14.25
N HIS A 15 11.72 5.19 14.90
CA HIS A 15 12.50 4.00 14.59
C HIS A 15 12.39 2.96 15.70
N VAL A 16 12.61 1.70 15.36
CA VAL A 16 12.77 0.63 16.35
C VAL A 16 14.27 0.35 16.50
N PRO A 17 14.85 0.54 17.71
CA PRO A 17 16.27 0.33 17.92
C PRO A 17 16.64 -1.16 17.78
N LEU A 18 17.83 -1.40 17.23
CA LEU A 18 18.39 -2.74 17.05
C LEU A 18 18.62 -3.41 18.40
N GLY A 19 18.21 -4.68 18.54
CA GLY A 19 18.32 -5.48 19.75
C GLY A 19 17.17 -5.33 20.75
N SER A 20 16.12 -4.57 20.42
CA SER A 20 14.91 -4.46 21.25
C SER A 20 13.95 -5.65 21.03
N SER A 21 13.11 -5.95 22.03
CA SER A 21 12.06 -6.96 21.89
C SER A 21 11.06 -6.61 20.77
N GLY A 22 10.86 -5.31 20.51
CA GLY A 22 10.02 -4.80 19.42
C GLY A 22 10.55 -5.19 18.04
N GLU A 23 11.86 -5.17 17.82
CA GLU A 23 12.47 -5.59 16.55
C GLU A 23 12.12 -7.06 16.24
N ALA A 24 12.34 -7.95 17.21
CA ALA A 24 12.11 -9.37 17.02
C ALA A 24 10.64 -9.68 16.68
N ILE A 25 9.69 -8.99 17.32
CA ILE A 25 8.26 -9.14 17.06
C ILE A 25 7.89 -8.65 15.66
N ILE A 26 8.34 -7.44 15.28
CA ILE A 26 8.05 -6.86 13.97
C ILE A 26 8.65 -7.71 12.86
N LEU A 27 9.90 -8.16 13.02
CA LEU A 27 10.58 -9.01 12.05
C LEU A 27 9.90 -10.37 11.91
N ALA A 28 9.48 -10.98 13.02
CA ALA A 28 8.74 -12.24 13.00
C ALA A 28 7.41 -12.08 12.25
N LEU A 29 6.60 -11.07 12.58
CA LEU A 29 5.32 -10.81 11.92
C LEU A 29 5.49 -10.49 10.43
N ALA A 30 6.45 -9.63 10.09
CA ALA A 30 6.75 -9.28 8.70
C ALA A 30 7.22 -10.51 7.90
N SER A 31 8.04 -11.39 8.49
CA SER A 31 8.50 -12.62 7.83
C SER A 31 7.33 -13.57 7.51
N ILE A 32 6.39 -13.73 8.44
CA ILE A 32 5.19 -14.56 8.24
C ILE A 32 4.32 -13.95 7.14
N ALA A 33 4.11 -12.63 7.18
CA ALA A 33 3.34 -11.93 6.16
C ALA A 33 3.97 -12.08 4.76
N TRP A 34 5.29 -11.99 4.64
CA TRP A 34 6.02 -12.24 3.40
C TRP A 34 5.85 -13.68 2.90
N LEU A 35 5.93 -14.67 3.78
CA LEU A 35 5.69 -16.08 3.43
C LEU A 35 4.27 -16.28 2.89
N VAL A 36 3.26 -15.73 3.57
CA VAL A 36 1.86 -15.80 3.13
C VAL A 36 1.69 -15.12 1.76
N LEU A 37 2.28 -13.95 1.55
CA LEU A 37 2.23 -13.25 0.26
C LEU A 37 2.86 -14.05 -0.86
N LEU A 38 4.02 -14.68 -0.62
CA LEU A 38 4.68 -15.54 -1.60
C LEU A 38 3.83 -16.76 -1.95
N ILE A 39 3.25 -17.43 -0.95
CA ILE A 39 2.33 -18.56 -1.16
C ILE A 39 1.13 -18.11 -1.98
N CYS A 40 0.52 -16.98 -1.63
CA CYS A 40 -0.60 -16.42 -2.38
C CYS A 40 -0.22 -16.14 -3.84
N LEU A 41 0.95 -15.54 -4.07
CA LEU A 41 1.43 -15.23 -5.43
C LEU A 41 1.66 -16.50 -6.25
N VAL A 42 2.30 -17.52 -5.66
CA VAL A 42 2.49 -18.83 -6.29
C VAL A 42 1.14 -19.47 -6.61
N CYS A 43 0.18 -19.47 -5.69
CA CYS A 43 -1.17 -19.97 -5.91
C CYS A 43 -1.88 -19.22 -7.04
N VAL A 44 -1.74 -17.89 -7.11
CA VAL A 44 -2.31 -17.11 -8.21
C VAL A 44 -1.73 -17.53 -9.55
N VAL A 45 -0.42 -17.84 -9.63
CA VAL A 45 0.24 -18.28 -10.87
C VAL A 45 -0.10 -19.73 -11.23
N ALA A 46 -0.07 -20.65 -10.26
CA ALA A 46 -0.34 -22.06 -10.47
C ALA A 46 -1.81 -22.31 -10.88
N PHE A 47 -2.75 -21.63 -10.21
CA PHE A 47 -4.18 -21.85 -10.39
C PHE A 47 -4.86 -20.81 -11.29
N ARG A 48 -4.12 -20.10 -12.17
CA ARG A 48 -4.66 -19.07 -13.09
C ARG A 48 -5.89 -19.51 -13.89
N LYS A 49 -6.01 -20.81 -14.19
CA LYS A 49 -7.10 -21.39 -14.98
C LYS A 49 -8.32 -21.79 -14.15
N HIS A 50 -8.22 -21.79 -12.83
CA HIS A 50 -9.30 -22.20 -11.94
C HIS A 50 -10.45 -21.18 -11.96
N ALA A 51 -11.69 -21.67 -11.97
CA ALA A 51 -12.89 -20.83 -12.11
C ALA A 51 -13.01 -19.76 -11.00
N ALA A 52 -12.60 -20.10 -9.78
CA ALA A 52 -12.59 -19.17 -8.65
C ALA A 52 -11.68 -17.94 -8.89
N LEU A 53 -10.44 -18.16 -9.35
CA LEU A 53 -9.49 -17.09 -9.64
C LEU A 53 -9.90 -16.26 -10.86
N ARG A 54 -10.52 -16.90 -11.86
CA ARG A 54 -11.05 -16.20 -13.03
C ARG A 54 -12.23 -15.29 -12.66
N SER A 55 -13.09 -15.74 -11.76
CA SER A 55 -14.20 -14.93 -11.20
C SER A 55 -13.68 -13.74 -10.39
N ALA A 56 -12.61 -13.94 -9.60
CA ALA A 56 -12.02 -12.92 -8.75
C ALA A 56 -11.22 -11.83 -9.49
N GLN A 57 -11.10 -11.90 -10.82
CA GLN A 57 -10.34 -10.96 -11.65
C GLN A 57 -8.86 -10.86 -11.25
N ILE A 58 -8.05 -11.77 -11.78
CA ILE A 58 -6.60 -11.92 -11.49
C ILE A 58 -5.83 -10.59 -11.45
N LYS A 59 -6.17 -9.62 -12.32
CA LYS A 59 -5.51 -8.30 -12.33
C LYS A 59 -5.70 -7.52 -11.03
N THR A 60 -6.92 -7.47 -10.51
CA THR A 60 -7.26 -6.77 -9.25
C THR A 60 -6.60 -7.47 -8.06
N LEU A 61 -6.57 -8.81 -8.08
CA LEU A 61 -5.88 -9.61 -7.07
C LEU A 61 -4.37 -9.37 -7.05
N ASN A 62 -3.71 -9.26 -8.22
CA ASN A 62 -2.29 -8.93 -8.30
C ASN A 62 -1.99 -7.54 -7.74
N VAL A 63 -2.83 -6.56 -8.01
CA VAL A 63 -2.68 -5.19 -7.48
C VAL A 63 -2.85 -5.17 -5.96
N LEU A 64 -3.80 -5.95 -5.42
CA LEU A 64 -3.98 -6.10 -3.99
C LEU A 64 -2.74 -6.71 -3.32
N LEU A 65 -2.20 -7.79 -3.90
CA LEU A 65 -0.98 -8.44 -3.39
C LEU A 65 0.23 -7.51 -3.47
N LEU A 66 0.34 -6.69 -4.53
CA LEU A 66 1.38 -5.68 -4.65
C LEU A 66 1.26 -4.62 -3.55
N GLY A 67 0.06 -4.10 -3.30
CA GLY A 67 -0.18 -3.15 -2.21
C GLY A 67 0.20 -3.73 -0.84
N ALA A 68 -0.19 -4.98 -0.58
CA ALA A 68 0.16 -5.68 0.65
C ALA A 68 1.68 -5.91 0.80
N ALA A 69 2.39 -6.21 -0.30
CA ALA A 69 3.84 -6.34 -0.29
C ALA A 69 4.55 -5.01 -0.01
N LEU A 70 4.06 -3.91 -0.58
CA LEU A 70 4.59 -2.56 -0.31
C LEU A 70 4.39 -2.15 1.15
N MET A 71 3.21 -2.41 1.73
CA MET A 71 2.95 -2.13 3.15
C MET A 71 3.86 -2.95 4.07
N ASN A 72 4.05 -4.24 3.79
CA ASN A 72 5.02 -5.05 4.56
C ASN A 72 6.46 -4.56 4.40
N GLY A 73 6.84 -4.12 3.20
CA GLY A 73 8.14 -3.48 2.97
C GLY A 73 8.32 -2.22 3.81
N ALA A 74 7.25 -1.43 3.97
CA ALA A 74 7.28 -0.23 4.79
C ALA A 74 7.55 -0.54 6.27
N GLU A 75 6.95 -1.59 6.82
CA GLU A 75 7.23 -2.04 8.20
C GLU A 75 8.69 -2.45 8.38
N THR A 76 9.26 -3.20 7.44
CA THR A 76 10.68 -3.59 7.51
C THR A 76 11.64 -2.40 7.42
N SER A 77 11.24 -1.30 6.77
CA SER A 77 12.05 -0.09 6.65
C SER A 77 12.16 0.72 7.95
N GLN A 78 11.35 0.41 8.97
CA GLN A 78 11.36 1.06 10.28
C GLN A 78 12.48 0.55 11.21
N ILE A 79 13.12 -0.57 10.85
CA ILE A 79 14.10 -1.25 11.67
C ILE A 79 15.49 -0.62 11.48
N GLY A 80 16.15 -0.33 12.61
CA GLY A 80 17.52 0.18 12.67
C GLY A 80 17.63 1.69 12.45
N GLU A 81 18.87 2.17 12.31
CA GLU A 81 19.17 3.61 12.33
C GLU A 81 18.37 4.41 11.28
N PRO A 82 17.85 5.60 11.67
CA PRO A 82 17.01 6.41 10.80
C PRO A 82 17.91 7.09 9.78
N THR A 83 17.65 6.83 8.50
CA THR A 83 18.33 7.53 7.40
C THR A 83 17.30 8.27 6.57
N ARG A 84 17.71 9.35 5.90
CA ARG A 84 16.84 10.11 4.97
C ARG A 84 16.16 9.19 3.96
N VAL A 85 16.89 8.17 3.48
CA VAL A 85 16.40 7.19 2.51
C VAL A 85 15.36 6.26 3.14
N LYS A 86 15.59 5.72 4.35
CA LYS A 86 14.62 4.86 5.03
C LYS A 86 13.33 5.59 5.36
N CYS A 87 13.42 6.85 5.81
CA CYS A 87 12.27 7.71 6.06
C CYS A 87 11.41 7.93 4.81
N ALA A 88 12.06 8.34 3.72
CA ALA A 88 11.40 8.53 2.43
C ALA A 88 10.79 7.23 1.89
N MET A 89 11.51 6.10 2.03
CA MET A 89 11.01 4.78 1.66
C MET A 89 9.80 4.37 2.49
N ARG A 90 9.84 4.51 3.82
CA ARG A 90 8.69 4.18 4.67
C ARG A 90 7.44 4.94 4.26
N PHE A 91 7.56 6.26 4.11
CA PHE A 91 6.44 7.11 3.75
C PHE A 91 5.89 6.76 2.36
N SER A 92 6.77 6.59 1.37
CA SER A 92 6.34 6.22 0.02
C SER A 92 5.71 4.82 -0.03
N LEU A 93 6.34 3.83 0.60
CA LEU A 93 5.84 2.45 0.66
C LEU A 93 4.48 2.37 1.36
N LEU A 94 4.26 3.12 2.45
CA LEU A 94 2.96 3.21 3.10
C LEU A 94 1.93 3.91 2.21
N LEU A 95 2.24 5.08 1.66
CA LEU A 95 1.32 5.85 0.83
C LEU A 95 0.86 5.06 -0.39
N PHE A 96 1.81 4.51 -1.14
CA PHE A 96 1.51 3.70 -2.31
C PHE A 96 0.88 2.38 -1.91
N GLY A 97 1.44 1.67 -0.93
CA GLY A 97 0.93 0.38 -0.47
C GLY A 97 -0.53 0.46 -0.03
N PHE A 98 -0.87 1.44 0.81
CA PHE A 98 -2.23 1.69 1.26
C PHE A 98 -3.18 2.01 0.10
N MET A 99 -2.77 2.90 -0.80
CA MET A 99 -3.56 3.26 -1.97
C MET A 99 -3.82 2.05 -2.89
N TYR A 100 -2.78 1.25 -3.18
CA TYR A 100 -2.91 0.04 -4.00
C TYR A 100 -3.81 -1.00 -3.31
N PHE A 101 -3.67 -1.17 -2.00
CA PHE A 101 -4.44 -2.14 -1.22
C PHE A 101 -5.91 -1.75 -1.12
N VAL A 102 -6.22 -0.58 -0.57
CA VAL A 102 -7.59 -0.08 -0.39
C VAL A 102 -8.27 0.16 -1.73
N GLY A 103 -7.56 0.75 -2.70
CA GLY A 103 -8.10 0.99 -4.03
C GLY A 103 -8.53 -0.31 -4.72
N SER A 104 -7.73 -1.38 -4.60
CA SER A 104 -8.11 -2.69 -5.13
C SER A 104 -9.37 -3.27 -4.45
N LEU A 105 -9.48 -3.12 -3.13
CA LEU A 105 -10.66 -3.55 -2.38
C LEU A 105 -11.92 -2.77 -2.77
N LEU A 106 -11.84 -1.45 -2.92
CA LEU A 106 -12.95 -0.60 -3.36
C LEU A 106 -13.42 -0.99 -4.75
N ILE A 107 -12.49 -1.28 -5.67
CA ILE A 107 -12.81 -1.76 -7.02
C ILE A 107 -13.60 -3.06 -6.99
N LYS A 108 -13.16 -4.00 -6.16
CA LYS A 108 -13.82 -5.28 -6.00
C LYS A 108 -15.21 -5.11 -5.36
N GLN A 109 -15.31 -4.29 -4.31
CA GLN A 109 -16.57 -4.05 -3.59
C GLN A 109 -17.61 -3.40 -4.50
N TYR A 110 -17.23 -2.35 -5.24
CA TYR A 110 -18.12 -1.69 -6.20
C TYR A 110 -18.62 -2.66 -7.28
N THR A 111 -17.73 -3.50 -7.81
CA THR A 111 -18.09 -4.52 -8.81
C THR A 111 -19.14 -5.49 -8.24
N ILE A 112 -18.96 -5.96 -7.00
CA ILE A 112 -19.92 -6.84 -6.33
C ILE A 112 -21.26 -6.13 -6.13
N THR A 113 -21.26 -4.89 -5.62
CA THR A 113 -22.49 -4.12 -5.41
C THR A 113 -23.25 -3.88 -6.73
N MET A 114 -22.53 -3.62 -7.82
CA MET A 114 -23.13 -3.43 -9.15
C MET A 114 -23.73 -4.72 -9.73
N VAL A 115 -23.12 -5.88 -9.43
CA VAL A 115 -23.68 -7.19 -9.80
C VAL A 115 -24.94 -7.48 -9.00
N LEU A 116 -24.90 -7.27 -7.67
CA LEU A 116 -26.02 -7.53 -6.77
C LEU A 116 -27.24 -6.63 -7.05
N ARG A 117 -27.01 -5.36 -7.42
CA ARG A 117 -28.09 -4.41 -7.74
C ARG A 117 -28.80 -4.68 -9.06
N ARG A 118 -28.35 -5.63 -9.89
CA ARG A 118 -28.95 -5.89 -11.21
C ARG A 118 -29.58 -7.28 -11.29
N THR A 119 -30.87 -7.31 -11.65
CA THR A 119 -31.63 -8.53 -11.96
C THR A 119 -31.18 -9.25 -13.23
N ARG A 120 -30.48 -8.57 -14.15
CA ARG A 120 -29.77 -9.17 -15.31
C ARG A 120 -28.37 -8.58 -15.46
N TYR A 121 -27.36 -9.42 -15.39
CA TYR A 121 -25.95 -9.05 -15.57
C TYR A 121 -25.64 -8.74 -17.04
N ASP A 122 -25.66 -7.45 -17.41
CA ASP A 122 -25.21 -6.99 -18.73
C ASP A 122 -23.67 -6.89 -18.78
N ARG A 123 -23.06 -7.90 -19.40
CA ARG A 123 -21.60 -8.10 -19.51
C ARG A 123 -20.87 -6.90 -20.15
N ARG A 124 -21.55 -6.10 -21.00
CA ARG A 124 -20.95 -4.90 -21.64
C ARG A 124 -20.74 -3.74 -20.66
N LYS A 125 -21.63 -3.58 -19.67
CA LYS A 125 -21.53 -2.50 -18.68
C LYS A 125 -20.50 -2.79 -17.58
N GLY A 126 -20.24 -4.06 -17.27
CA GLY A 126 -19.14 -4.47 -16.38
C GLY A 126 -17.75 -4.10 -16.91
N SER A 127 -17.55 -4.20 -18.23
CA SER A 127 -16.30 -3.80 -18.89
C SER A 127 -16.06 -2.29 -18.82
N ARG A 128 -17.11 -1.47 -19.02
CA ARG A 128 -17.02 0.00 -18.88
C ARG A 128 -16.76 0.45 -17.44
N GLY A 129 -17.40 -0.18 -16.46
CA GLY A 129 -17.15 0.09 -15.04
C GLY A 129 -15.71 -0.23 -14.63
N GLN A 130 -15.17 -1.36 -15.10
CA GLN A 130 -13.75 -1.67 -14.91
C GLN A 130 -12.80 -0.68 -15.59
N LEU A 131 -13.16 -0.16 -16.77
CA LEU A 131 -12.33 0.82 -17.48
C LEU A 131 -12.29 2.14 -16.72
N PHE A 132 -13.45 2.62 -16.25
CA PHE A 132 -13.56 3.83 -15.44
C PHE A 132 -12.74 3.71 -14.15
N MET A 133 -12.85 2.57 -13.45
CA MET A 133 -12.07 2.33 -12.24
C MET A 133 -10.57 2.20 -12.47
N ARG A 134 -10.13 1.67 -13.62
CA ARG A 134 -8.70 1.69 -13.98
C ARG A 134 -8.20 3.11 -14.20
N PHE A 135 -9.03 3.95 -14.82
CA PHE A 135 -8.69 5.34 -15.08
C PHE A 135 -8.61 6.14 -13.78
N GLU A 136 -9.61 6.00 -12.91
CA GLU A 136 -9.66 6.61 -11.59
C GLU A 136 -8.47 6.17 -10.72
N PHE A 137 -8.15 4.88 -10.72
CA PHE A 137 -6.98 4.36 -10.01
C PHE A 137 -5.67 4.94 -10.53
N THR A 138 -5.53 5.09 -11.86
CA THR A 138 -4.35 5.71 -12.47
C THR A 138 -4.23 7.18 -12.09
N ILE A 139 -5.35 7.91 -12.09
CA ILE A 139 -5.39 9.32 -11.64
C ILE A 139 -4.99 9.41 -10.16
N CYS A 140 -5.56 8.59 -9.28
CA CYS A 140 -5.19 8.57 -7.87
C CYS A 140 -3.70 8.30 -7.68
N THR A 141 -3.12 7.37 -8.45
CA THR A 141 -1.67 7.10 -8.43
C THR A 141 -0.86 8.32 -8.88
N LEU A 142 -1.28 9.02 -9.93
CA LEU A 142 -0.59 10.22 -10.41
C LEU A 142 -0.68 11.37 -9.39
N VAL A 143 -1.84 11.54 -8.75
CA VAL A 143 -2.02 12.52 -7.68
C VAL A 143 -1.16 12.17 -6.47
N ALA A 144 -1.09 10.90 -6.07
CA ALA A 144 -0.22 10.45 -4.98
C ALA A 144 1.26 10.65 -5.31
N LEU A 145 1.67 10.41 -6.56
CA LEU A 145 3.03 10.71 -7.04
C LEU A 145 3.32 12.21 -7.00
N ALA A 146 2.41 13.05 -7.49
CA ALA A 146 2.58 14.50 -7.45
C ALA A 146 2.67 14.99 -6.00
N PHE A 147 1.80 14.50 -5.12
CA PHE A 147 1.86 14.79 -3.68
C PHE A 147 3.19 14.37 -3.08
N PHE A 148 3.67 13.16 -3.37
CA PHE A 148 4.96 12.67 -2.89
C PHE A 148 6.13 13.55 -3.37
N VAL A 149 6.14 13.95 -4.65
CA VAL A 149 7.20 14.81 -5.21
C VAL A 149 7.18 16.21 -4.58
N ILE A 150 5.99 16.81 -4.46
CA ILE A 150 5.82 18.12 -3.82
C ILE A 150 6.27 18.03 -2.36
N TRP A 151 5.85 17.00 -1.65
CA TRP A 151 6.20 16.78 -0.25
C TRP A 151 7.71 16.59 -0.06
N TYR A 152 8.33 15.77 -0.91
CA TYR A 152 9.78 15.55 -0.92
C TYR A 152 10.55 16.86 -1.14
N ALA A 153 10.06 17.73 -2.04
CA ALA A 153 10.72 18.99 -2.37
C ALA A 153 10.52 20.09 -1.30
N VAL A 154 9.37 20.12 -0.62
CA VAL A 154 9.02 21.19 0.34
C VAL A 154 9.48 20.86 1.76
N VAL A 155 9.24 19.63 2.23
CA VAL A 155 9.45 19.23 3.63
C VAL A 155 10.78 18.50 3.82
N GLY A 156 11.20 17.71 2.83
CA GLY A 156 12.33 16.81 2.99
C GLY A 156 12.05 15.68 3.99
N PHE A 157 12.92 14.66 4.01
CA PHE A 157 12.85 13.56 4.98
C PHE A 157 14.11 13.61 5.83
N GLU A 158 14.19 14.53 6.77
CA GLU A 158 15.33 14.65 7.68
C GLU A 158 15.13 13.72 8.89
N PRO A 159 16.09 12.82 9.20
CA PRO A 159 15.93 11.86 10.29
C PRO A 159 16.20 12.54 11.62
N GLU A 160 15.15 12.93 12.34
CA GLU A 160 15.24 13.10 13.79
C GLU A 160 14.91 11.77 14.48
N ALA A 161 15.85 11.30 15.30
CA ALA A 161 15.77 10.03 16.00
C ALA A 161 14.82 10.12 17.19
N VAL A 162 13.53 9.87 16.94
CA VAL A 162 12.58 9.55 18.02
C VAL A 162 12.56 8.05 18.20
N VAL A 163 13.00 7.63 19.38
CA VAL A 163 12.83 6.26 19.85
C VAL A 163 11.33 6.02 20.00
N ALA A 164 10.77 5.09 19.22
CA ALA A 164 9.42 4.62 19.49
C ALA A 164 9.47 3.81 20.78
N ASP A 165 8.90 4.34 21.86
CA ASP A 165 8.68 3.58 23.10
C ASP A 165 7.68 2.47 22.80
N VAL A 166 8.18 1.25 22.56
CA VAL A 166 7.40 0.00 22.42
C VAL A 166 7.60 -0.83 23.67
#